data_AF-A0A0F0GP71-F1
#
_entry.id   AF-A0A0F0GP71-F1
#
_cell.length_a   1.000
_cell.length_b   1.000
_cell.length_c   1.000
_cell.angle_alpha   90.00
_cell.angle_beta   90.00
_cell.angle_gamma   90.00
#
_symmetry.space_group_name_H-M   'P 1'
#
loop_
_entity.id
_entity.type
_entity.pdbx_description
1 polymer ?
#
loop_
_entity_poly.entity_id
_entity_poly.type
_entity_poly.pdbx_seq_one_letter_code
_entity_poly.pdbx_strand_id
1 'polypeptide(L)'
;MIAIFEPYLADYRYYALFNDQRLMSDVSNAVGLYRSVSAYDEERYEGHGRWGSSSGLSRSGDRDSYDDYREATPAEVEQLRRRTDAEQPEPRPPSSSREKNEDGCFAVFEHEADMVDLRSAIAVVEELSPEHRFTLPLGGYLRTELTAVLALLAARRRAEPVDGHYYFAEFESLKDVVDVDRAHALIRCPADGRGNWEIFLRDGTWVLGQEPRQKHVLPVGSENVERISRGRETAKVRYFDVWLGGTTEGGLYRHVLVRRTGSADETVDDLGWQPTDVFARLEPGWWVLELGERGFRSSRYVAAMRRRWPDRHNQALNYQAVFAEKDDVYDLGKVLFLAKRVDNPYELEYELWTPDGWQKTYNMLLRYTTLPISEKEFKRLAKLRRYPNSLNP
;
A
#
# COMPACT_ATOMS: atom_id res chain seq x y z
N MET A 1 -3.69 -0.79 28.50
CA MET A 1 -4.16 -1.39 27.23
C MET A 1 -4.37 -0.22 26.31
N ILE A 2 -3.51 -0.04 25.31
CA ILE A 2 -3.62 1.04 24.32
C ILE A 2 -4.84 0.72 23.45
N ALA A 3 -5.76 1.66 23.27
CA ALA A 3 -6.92 1.41 22.43
C ALA A 3 -6.47 1.20 20.97
N ILE A 4 -7.06 0.22 20.28
CA ILE A 4 -6.64 -0.20 18.93
C ILE A 4 -6.66 0.91 17.87
N PHE A 5 -7.37 2.00 18.12
CA PHE A 5 -7.53 3.13 17.21
C PHE A 5 -6.62 4.32 17.51
N GLU A 6 -6.05 4.43 18.72
CA GLU A 6 -5.22 5.57 19.14
C GLU A 6 -4.11 5.90 18.11
N PRO A 7 -3.40 4.90 17.53
CA PRO A 7 -2.38 5.18 16.53
C PRO A 7 -2.89 5.85 15.25
N TYR A 8 -4.19 5.72 14.94
CA TYR A 8 -4.82 6.28 13.76
C TYR A 8 -5.40 7.67 13.99
N LEU A 9 -5.50 8.10 15.27
CA LEU A 9 -5.92 9.44 15.68
C LEU A 9 -4.74 10.33 16.06
N ALA A 10 -3.57 9.77 16.35
CA ALA A 10 -2.36 10.53 16.59
C ALA A 10 -1.88 11.25 15.32
N ASP A 11 -1.43 12.51 15.45
CA ASP A 11 -0.86 13.27 14.34
C ASP A 11 0.27 12.48 13.65
N TYR A 12 1.18 11.90 14.44
CA TYR A 12 2.25 11.05 13.98
C TYR A 12 2.46 9.85 14.90
N ARG A 13 2.92 8.75 14.30
CA ARG A 13 3.55 7.65 15.04
C ARG A 13 5.06 7.79 14.97
N TYR A 14 5.73 7.62 16.10
CA TYR A 14 7.17 7.76 16.18
C TYR A 14 7.83 6.40 16.39
N TYR A 15 8.93 6.16 15.69
CA TYR A 15 9.63 4.89 15.70
C TYR A 15 11.11 5.09 15.93
N ALA A 16 11.70 4.19 16.71
CA ALA A 16 13.14 4.03 16.82
C ALA A 16 13.56 2.87 15.91
N LEU A 17 14.49 3.13 14.99
CA LEU A 17 15.10 2.11 14.12
C LEU A 17 16.40 1.61 14.76
N PHE A 18 16.69 0.32 14.62
CA PHE A 18 17.84 -0.38 15.17
C PHE A 18 18.44 -1.27 14.07
N ASN A 19 19.76 -1.52 14.09
CA ASN A 19 20.41 -2.42 13.14
C ASN A 19 20.39 -3.90 13.58
N ASP A 20 19.82 -4.20 14.76
CA ASP A 20 19.72 -5.55 15.33
C ASP A 20 18.61 -5.58 16.39
N GLN A 21 17.73 -6.57 16.30
CA GLN A 21 16.67 -6.86 17.27
C GLN A 21 17.15 -6.86 18.74
N ARG A 22 18.36 -7.36 18.98
CA ARG A 22 18.94 -7.49 20.34
C ARG A 22 19.17 -6.14 21.01
N LEU A 23 19.25 -5.06 20.23
CA LEU A 23 19.51 -3.71 20.72
C LEU A 23 18.22 -2.95 21.07
N MET A 24 17.05 -3.46 20.69
CA MET A 24 15.77 -2.75 20.80
C MET A 24 15.34 -2.45 22.25
N SER A 25 15.88 -3.18 23.24
CA SER A 25 15.55 -2.98 24.65
C SER A 25 16.03 -1.64 25.20
N ASP A 26 17.01 -1.01 24.56
CA ASP A 26 17.55 0.29 24.98
C ASP A 26 17.53 1.26 23.79
N VAL A 27 16.68 2.28 23.89
CA VAL A 27 16.49 3.29 22.84
C VAL A 27 17.80 4.02 22.50
N SER A 28 18.77 4.07 23.41
CA SER A 28 20.06 4.72 23.16
C SER A 28 20.87 4.02 22.06
N ASN A 29 20.53 2.77 21.72
CA ASN A 29 21.11 2.04 20.59
C ASN A 29 20.39 2.28 19.26
N ALA A 30 19.30 3.05 19.24
CA ALA A 30 18.60 3.35 18.00
C ALA A 30 19.51 4.11 17.03
N VAL A 31 19.46 3.80 15.75
CA VAL A 31 20.22 4.48 14.69
C VAL A 31 19.52 5.72 14.13
N GLY A 32 18.23 5.88 14.44
CA GLY A 32 17.48 7.06 14.07
C GLY A 32 16.11 7.11 14.70
N LEU A 33 15.59 8.33 14.79
CA LEU A 33 14.20 8.60 15.09
C LEU A 33 13.46 8.81 13.77
N TYR A 34 12.32 8.14 13.64
CA TYR A 34 11.45 8.23 12.49
C TYR A 34 10.06 8.65 12.95
N ARG A 35 9.32 9.30 12.06
CA ARG A 35 7.89 9.49 12.22
C ARG A 35 7.16 9.05 10.97
N SER A 36 5.90 8.67 11.13
CA SER A 36 5.04 8.29 10.02
C SER A 36 3.65 8.89 10.23
N VAL A 37 3.12 9.52 9.18
CA VAL A 37 1.71 9.93 9.13
C VAL A 37 0.86 8.83 8.48
N SER A 38 1.46 7.98 7.64
CA SER A 38 0.79 6.84 7.01
C SER A 38 1.75 5.73 6.65
N ALA A 39 1.21 4.54 6.37
CA ALA A 39 1.88 3.31 5.97
C ALA A 39 3.21 3.40 5.20
N TYR A 40 3.27 4.31 4.23
CA TYR A 40 4.37 4.45 3.26
C TYR A 40 4.96 5.85 3.26
N ASP A 41 4.54 6.67 4.22
CA ASP A 41 4.96 8.05 4.34
C ASP A 41 5.69 8.22 5.67
N GLU A 42 6.99 8.01 5.60
CA GLU A 42 7.92 8.02 6.72
C GLU A 42 8.99 9.08 6.52
N GLU A 43 9.36 9.70 7.63
CA GLU A 43 10.41 10.70 7.68
C GLU A 43 11.39 10.37 8.78
N ARG A 44 12.67 10.61 8.53
CA ARG A 44 13.75 10.53 9.51
C ARG A 44 13.99 11.91 10.10
N TYR A 45 14.19 11.96 11.42
CA TYR A 45 14.65 13.17 12.08
C TYR A 45 16.12 13.44 11.73
N GLU A 46 16.40 14.60 11.15
CA GLU A 46 17.73 15.03 10.69
C GLU A 46 18.40 16.04 11.64
N GLY A 47 17.76 16.31 12.78
CA GLY A 47 18.23 17.27 13.78
C GLY A 47 17.72 18.69 13.53
N HIS A 48 17.65 19.44 14.63
CA HIS A 48 17.24 20.85 14.69
C HIS A 48 15.85 21.08 14.11
N GLY A 49 14.89 20.22 14.47
CA GLY A 49 13.51 20.28 14.00
C GLY A 49 13.28 19.74 12.59
N ARG A 50 14.33 19.39 11.83
CA ARG A 50 14.20 18.95 10.43
C ARG A 50 13.82 17.47 10.32
N TRP A 51 12.96 17.21 9.36
CA TRP A 51 12.52 15.87 8.96
C TRP A 51 12.76 15.70 7.47
N GLY A 52 13.40 14.59 7.09
CA GLY A 52 13.67 14.23 5.71
C GLY A 52 12.94 12.96 5.31
N SER A 53 12.49 12.86 4.05
CA SER A 53 11.89 11.63 3.52
C SER A 53 12.83 10.44 3.72
N SER A 54 12.29 9.31 4.16
CA SER A 54 13.07 8.10 4.36
C SER A 54 12.35 6.86 3.82
N SER A 55 13.07 5.74 3.83
CA SER A 55 12.53 4.43 3.54
C SER A 55 13.07 3.37 4.51
N GLY A 56 13.59 3.77 5.66
CA GLY A 56 14.14 2.90 6.70
C GLY A 56 13.10 1.98 7.36
N LEU A 57 11.90 2.48 7.68
CA LEU A 57 10.83 1.65 8.26
C LEU A 57 10.24 0.69 7.22
N SER A 58 10.11 1.15 5.98
CA SER A 58 9.62 0.34 4.86
C SER A 58 10.61 -0.79 4.53
N ARG A 59 11.92 -0.49 4.55
CA ARG A 59 12.98 -1.49 4.30
C ARG A 59 13.13 -2.51 5.41
N SER A 60 12.89 -2.14 6.67
CA SER A 60 12.99 -3.08 7.79
C SER A 60 11.97 -4.22 7.75
N GLY A 61 10.91 -4.10 6.94
CA GLY A 61 10.00 -5.20 6.63
C GLY A 61 10.49 -6.15 5.52
N ASP A 62 11.57 -5.82 4.81
CA ASP A 62 12.11 -6.66 3.74
C ASP A 62 12.82 -7.88 4.34
N ARG A 63 12.66 -9.04 3.69
CA ARG A 63 13.20 -10.33 4.15
C ARG A 63 14.71 -10.33 4.41
N ASP A 64 15.44 -9.42 3.75
CA ASP A 64 16.89 -9.31 3.80
C ASP A 64 17.37 -8.09 4.60
N SER A 65 16.46 -7.38 5.29
CA SER A 65 16.83 -6.30 6.18
C SER A 65 17.34 -6.84 7.51
N TYR A 66 18.46 -6.27 7.98
CA TYR A 66 18.95 -6.45 9.34
C TYR A 66 18.37 -5.41 10.30
N ASP A 67 17.70 -4.38 9.76
CA ASP A 67 17.13 -3.32 10.55
C ASP A 67 15.78 -3.76 11.15
N ASP A 68 15.58 -3.46 12.43
CA ASP A 68 14.34 -3.64 13.17
C ASP A 68 13.87 -2.29 13.71
N TYR A 69 12.57 -2.14 13.96
CA TYR A 69 12.05 -0.94 14.61
C TYR A 69 10.98 -1.25 15.65
N ARG A 70 10.79 -0.31 16.58
CA ARG A 70 9.62 -0.28 17.46
C ARG A 70 9.11 1.13 17.65
N GLU A 71 7.86 1.22 18.07
CA GLU A 71 7.25 2.47 18.48
C GLU A 71 8.01 3.06 19.69
N ALA A 72 8.28 4.36 19.62
CA ALA A 72 9.00 5.11 20.63
C ALA A 72 8.00 5.85 21.54
N THR A 73 8.21 5.77 22.85
CA THR A 73 7.43 6.56 23.81
C THR A 73 7.77 8.05 23.70
N PRO A 74 6.92 8.98 24.19
CA PRO A 74 7.22 10.41 24.16
C PRO A 74 8.57 10.79 24.79
N ALA A 75 8.95 10.14 25.89
CA ALA A 75 10.24 10.39 26.54
C ALA A 75 11.43 9.91 25.68
N GLU A 76 11.29 8.76 25.01
CA GLU A 76 12.28 8.23 24.10
C GLU A 76 12.43 9.10 22.84
N VAL A 77 11.33 9.62 22.31
CA VAL A 77 11.33 10.58 21.19
C VAL A 77 12.16 11.82 21.56
N GLU A 78 11.93 12.41 22.73
CA GLU A 78 12.68 13.57 23.19
C GLU A 78 14.17 13.27 23.43
N GLN A 79 14.48 12.08 23.98
CA GLN A 79 15.87 11.64 24.13
C GLN A 79 16.58 11.53 22.78
N LEU A 80 15.94 10.90 21.79
CA LEU A 80 16.51 10.72 20.46
C LEU A 80 16.67 12.05 19.73
N ARG A 81 15.70 12.97 19.84
CA ARG A 81 15.80 14.34 19.30
C ARG A 81 17.04 15.05 19.83
N ARG A 82 17.18 15.12 21.16
CA ARG A 82 18.33 15.77 21.81
C ARG A 82 19.67 15.18 21.38
N ARG A 83 19.74 13.85 21.26
CA ARG A 83 20.96 13.17 20.80
C ARG A 83 21.29 13.55 19.36
N THR A 84 20.31 13.48 18.45
CA THR A 84 20.52 13.85 17.04
C THR A 84 20.86 15.33 16.87
N ASP A 85 20.25 16.22 17.64
CA ASP A 85 20.55 17.66 17.64
C ASP A 85 22.00 17.93 18.09
N ALA A 86 22.50 17.17 19.07
CA ALA A 86 23.87 17.29 19.55
C ALA A 86 24.92 16.75 18.56
N GLU A 87 24.57 15.76 17.75
CA GLU A 87 25.44 15.14 16.76
C GLU A 87 25.49 15.89 15.43
N GLN A 88 24.38 16.54 15.05
CA GLN A 88 24.27 17.24 13.78
C GLN A 88 24.66 18.71 13.91
N PRO A 89 25.45 19.26 12.96
CA PRO A 89 25.74 20.69 12.95
C PRO A 89 24.44 21.49 12.79
N GLU A 90 24.38 22.68 13.41
CA GLU A 90 23.26 23.58 13.22
C GLU A 90 23.04 23.82 11.71
N PRO A 91 21.79 23.75 11.23
CA PRO A 91 21.50 23.96 9.84
C PRO A 91 21.96 25.37 9.45
N ARG A 92 22.70 25.46 8.35
CA ARG A 92 22.92 26.76 7.72
C ARG A 92 21.55 27.32 7.33
N PRO A 93 21.27 28.60 7.59
CA PRO A 93 20.02 29.21 7.16
C PRO A 93 19.86 28.95 5.65
N PRO A 94 18.66 28.57 5.19
CA PRO A 94 18.44 28.32 3.78
C PRO A 94 18.90 29.55 3.00
N SER A 95 19.81 29.36 2.04
CA SER A 95 20.19 30.43 1.13
C SER A 95 18.91 30.95 0.51
N SER A 96 18.65 32.25 0.64
CA SER A 96 17.44 32.93 0.17
C SER A 96 17.37 33.02 -1.36
N SER A 97 17.68 31.93 -2.07
CA SER A 97 17.37 31.77 -3.47
C SER A 97 15.86 31.68 -3.59
N ARG A 98 15.26 32.86 -3.74
CA ARG A 98 13.91 33.09 -4.26
C ARG A 98 13.90 32.62 -5.73
N GLU A 99 14.07 31.32 -5.95
CA GLU A 99 13.74 30.73 -7.23
C GLU A 99 12.26 30.99 -7.46
N LYS A 100 11.95 31.60 -8.60
CA LYS A 100 10.58 31.88 -8.99
C LYS A 100 9.91 30.54 -9.27
N ASN A 101 9.16 30.02 -8.31
CA ASN A 101 8.29 28.87 -8.55
C ASN A 101 7.21 29.28 -9.54
N GLU A 102 7.20 28.61 -10.69
CA GLU A 102 6.24 28.84 -11.77
C GLU A 102 4.81 28.37 -11.39
N ASP A 103 4.67 27.56 -10.34
CA ASP A 103 3.41 26.91 -9.93
C ASP A 103 2.60 27.67 -8.86
N GLY A 104 3.07 28.83 -8.40
CA GLY A 104 2.26 29.82 -7.63
C GLY A 104 1.79 29.44 -6.22
N CYS A 105 2.03 28.23 -5.69
CA CYS A 105 1.51 27.83 -4.38
C CYS A 105 2.52 28.01 -3.23
N PHE A 106 2.01 28.21 -2.02
CA PHE A 106 2.80 28.43 -0.82
C PHE A 106 2.28 27.57 0.35
N ALA A 107 3.20 26.96 1.10
CA ALA A 107 2.92 26.48 2.45
C ALA A 107 2.97 27.68 3.41
N VAL A 108 1.96 27.81 4.27
CA VAL A 108 1.85 28.87 5.28
C VAL A 108 2.10 28.26 6.64
N PHE A 109 2.88 28.95 7.47
CA PHE A 109 3.25 28.53 8.81
C PHE A 109 2.81 29.57 9.84
N GLU A 110 2.59 29.14 11.07
CA GLU A 110 2.25 30.05 12.17
C GLU A 110 3.48 30.79 12.69
N HIS A 111 4.63 30.10 12.74
CA HIS A 111 5.90 30.65 13.21
C HIS A 111 7.05 30.37 12.25
N GLU A 112 8.09 31.23 12.27
CA GLU A 112 9.30 31.03 11.45
C GLU A 112 10.01 29.71 11.78
N ALA A 113 10.02 29.33 13.06
CA ALA A 113 10.64 28.10 13.54
C ALA A 113 9.97 26.84 12.95
N ASP A 114 8.70 26.92 12.52
CA ASP A 114 7.98 25.79 11.95
C ASP A 114 8.40 25.50 10.50
N MET A 115 9.01 26.47 9.81
CA MET A 115 9.42 26.35 8.41
C MET A 115 10.51 25.29 8.18
N VAL A 116 11.16 24.81 9.24
CA VAL A 116 12.13 23.70 9.18
C VAL A 116 11.47 22.33 8.96
N ASP A 117 10.16 22.25 9.19
CA ASP A 117 9.33 21.07 9.00
C ASP A 117 8.13 21.43 8.12
N LEU A 118 8.17 21.01 6.86
CA LEU A 118 7.12 21.30 5.89
C LEU A 118 5.72 20.89 6.36
N ARG A 119 5.61 19.85 7.19
CA ARG A 119 4.32 19.34 7.70
C ARG A 119 3.79 20.08 8.91
N SER A 120 4.55 21.01 9.46
CA SER A 120 4.08 21.98 10.45
C SER A 120 3.31 23.14 9.80
N ALA A 121 3.21 23.17 8.47
CA ALA A 121 2.36 24.12 7.78
C ALA A 121 0.91 24.04 8.29
N ILE A 122 0.25 25.19 8.38
CA ILE A 122 -1.15 25.30 8.77
C ILE A 122 -2.08 25.29 7.56
N ALA A 123 -1.57 25.66 6.38
CA ALA A 123 -2.32 25.70 5.14
C ALA A 123 -1.41 25.63 3.91
N VAL A 124 -2.01 25.24 2.77
CA VAL A 124 -1.45 25.43 1.42
C VAL A 124 -2.35 26.42 0.68
N VAL A 125 -1.78 27.50 0.16
CA VAL A 125 -2.52 28.58 -0.49
C VAL A 125 -1.98 28.87 -1.89
N GLU A 126 -2.87 29.28 -2.80
CA GLU A 126 -2.51 29.69 -4.17
C GLU A 126 -2.09 31.17 -4.24
N GLU A 127 -2.61 32.00 -3.32
CA GLU A 127 -2.30 33.42 -3.27
C GLU A 127 -1.92 33.82 -1.85
N LEU A 128 -0.91 34.67 -1.72
CA LEU A 128 -0.46 35.19 -0.43
C LEU A 128 -1.32 36.36 0.00
N SER A 129 -1.84 36.29 1.22
CA SER A 129 -2.44 37.42 1.92
C SER A 129 -1.39 38.13 2.79
N PRO A 130 -1.62 39.39 3.21
CA PRO A 130 -0.75 40.08 4.16
C PRO A 130 -0.58 39.38 5.52
N GLU A 131 -1.49 38.45 5.85
CA GLU A 131 -1.44 37.67 7.09
C GLU A 131 -0.46 36.49 7.00
N HIS A 132 -0.10 36.05 5.80
CA HIS A 132 0.82 34.93 5.55
C HIS A 132 2.29 35.38 5.72
N ARG A 133 2.71 35.60 6.97
CA ARG A 133 4.05 36.12 7.29
C ARG A 133 5.17 35.10 7.05
N PHE A 134 4.91 33.82 7.29
CA PHE A 134 5.89 32.74 7.19
C PHE A 134 5.45 31.77 6.10
N THR A 135 6.15 31.79 4.97
CA THR A 135 5.72 31.06 3.76
C THR A 135 6.88 30.40 3.05
N LEU A 136 6.67 29.19 2.54
CA LEU A 136 7.59 28.50 1.65
C LEU A 136 6.91 28.24 0.30
N PRO A 137 7.54 28.60 -0.83
CA PRO A 137 6.98 28.30 -2.14
C PRO A 137 7.04 26.78 -2.40
N LEU A 138 5.99 26.22 -3.00
CA LEU A 138 5.87 24.79 -3.28
C LEU A 138 5.92 24.53 -4.79
N GLY A 139 6.56 23.42 -5.18
CA GLY A 139 6.36 22.83 -6.51
C GLY A 139 5.09 21.97 -6.56
N GLY A 140 4.55 21.72 -7.76
CA GLY A 140 3.27 21.01 -7.91
C GLY A 140 3.17 19.63 -7.23
N TYR A 141 4.26 18.86 -7.18
CA TYR A 141 4.30 17.58 -6.48
C TYR A 141 4.13 17.75 -4.95
N LEU A 142 4.96 18.60 -4.33
CA LEU A 142 4.92 18.87 -2.89
C LEU A 142 3.61 19.51 -2.45
N ARG A 143 3.00 20.35 -3.31
CA ARG A 143 1.67 20.92 -3.08
C ARG A 143 0.63 19.83 -2.82
N THR A 144 0.55 18.84 -3.71
CA THR A 144 -0.47 17.79 -3.65
C THR A 144 -0.27 16.91 -2.42
N GLU A 145 0.98 16.52 -2.16
CA GLU A 145 1.35 15.71 -1.01
C GLU A 145 1.07 16.43 0.32
N LEU A 146 1.54 17.67 0.47
CA LEU A 146 1.32 18.44 1.69
C LEU A 146 -0.17 18.71 1.93
N THR A 147 -0.94 19.05 0.89
CA THR A 147 -2.39 19.26 1.03
C THR A 147 -3.07 18.00 1.61
N ALA A 148 -2.69 16.82 1.13
CA ALA A 148 -3.23 15.56 1.64
C ALA A 148 -2.80 15.26 3.09
N VAL A 149 -1.53 15.51 3.43
CA VAL A 149 -1.04 15.38 4.82
C VAL A 149 -1.81 16.31 5.75
N LEU A 150 -1.99 17.58 5.39
CA LEU A 150 -2.71 18.54 6.22
C LEU A 150 -4.19 18.17 6.38
N ALA A 151 -4.84 17.69 5.31
CA ALA A 151 -6.21 17.19 5.40
C ALA A 151 -6.32 16.00 6.36
N LEU A 152 -5.37 15.07 6.31
CA LEU A 152 -5.30 13.93 7.21
C LEU A 152 -5.11 14.34 8.67
N LEU A 153 -4.16 15.23 8.96
CA LEU A 153 -3.90 15.73 10.31
C LEU A 153 -5.12 16.49 10.87
N ALA A 154 -5.73 17.35 10.05
CA ALA A 154 -6.93 18.08 10.45
C ALA A 154 -8.10 17.13 10.77
N ALA A 155 -8.29 16.07 9.99
CA ALA A 155 -9.31 15.08 10.24
C ALA A 155 -9.05 14.29 11.53
N ARG A 156 -7.79 13.90 11.79
CA ARG A 156 -7.39 13.23 13.04
C ARG A 156 -7.71 14.05 14.28
N ARG A 157 -7.37 15.34 14.27
CA ARG A 157 -7.63 16.26 15.39
C ARG A 157 -9.12 16.50 15.64
N ARG A 158 -9.96 16.32 14.62
CA ARG A 158 -11.42 16.50 14.69
C ARG A 158 -12.17 15.17 14.82
N ALA A 159 -11.47 14.04 14.87
CA ALA A 159 -12.09 12.73 14.88
C ALA A 159 -12.87 12.52 16.18
N GLU A 160 -14.15 12.21 16.05
CA GLU A 160 -15.05 11.91 17.16
C GLU A 160 -15.80 10.61 16.86
N PRO A 161 -16.16 9.82 17.88
CA PRO A 161 -16.89 8.59 17.67
C PRO A 161 -18.33 8.88 17.20
N VAL A 162 -18.79 8.12 16.22
CA VAL A 162 -20.16 8.12 15.70
C VAL A 162 -20.81 6.81 16.11
N ASP A 163 -21.96 6.85 16.80
CA ASP A 163 -22.67 5.65 17.26
C ASP A 163 -21.76 4.64 18.00
N GLY A 164 -20.88 5.15 18.86
CA GLY A 164 -19.94 4.34 19.66
C GLY A 164 -18.75 3.77 18.88
N HIS A 165 -18.50 4.20 17.64
CA HIS A 165 -17.40 3.72 16.80
C HIS A 165 -16.58 4.87 16.22
N TYR A 166 -15.28 4.65 16.02
CA TYR A 166 -14.51 5.47 15.08
C TYR A 166 -14.60 4.88 13.69
N TYR A 167 -14.87 5.72 12.70
CA TYR A 167 -14.93 5.34 11.29
C TYR A 167 -13.72 5.84 10.55
N PHE A 168 -13.23 5.04 9.61
CA PHE A 168 -12.08 5.39 8.79
C PHE A 168 -12.34 5.02 7.33
N ALA A 169 -11.96 5.92 6.44
CA ALA A 169 -11.96 5.72 5.01
C ALA A 169 -10.58 5.28 4.54
N GLU A 170 -10.48 4.21 3.75
CA GLU A 170 -9.20 3.75 3.19
C GLU A 170 -9.00 4.22 1.75
N PHE A 171 -7.76 4.61 1.43
CA PHE A 171 -7.35 5.14 0.13
C PHE A 171 -6.17 4.36 -0.44
N GLU A 172 -6.10 4.27 -1.78
CA GLU A 172 -4.95 3.64 -2.45
C GLU A 172 -3.69 4.50 -2.39
N SER A 173 -3.86 5.82 -2.32
CA SER A 173 -2.79 6.80 -2.29
C SER A 173 -3.13 7.91 -1.32
N LEU A 174 -2.11 8.43 -0.63
CA LEU A 174 -2.26 9.55 0.29
C LEU A 174 -2.92 10.76 -0.39
N LYS A 175 -2.58 11.06 -1.64
CA LYS A 175 -3.14 12.20 -2.39
C LYS A 175 -4.66 12.13 -2.57
N ASP A 176 -5.27 10.95 -2.48
CA ASP A 176 -6.71 10.77 -2.67
C ASP A 176 -7.51 11.13 -1.40
N VAL A 177 -6.84 11.29 -0.26
CA VAL A 177 -7.47 11.63 1.04
C VAL A 177 -8.21 12.97 1.01
N VAL A 178 -7.83 13.89 0.12
CA VAL A 178 -8.50 15.18 -0.03
C VAL A 178 -9.91 15.07 -0.64
N ASP A 179 -10.23 13.94 -1.26
CA ASP A 179 -11.52 13.66 -1.90
C ASP A 179 -12.08 12.34 -1.36
N VAL A 180 -12.96 12.45 -0.36
CA VAL A 180 -13.52 11.31 0.37
C VAL A 180 -14.25 10.30 -0.54
N ASP A 181 -14.75 10.74 -1.71
CA ASP A 181 -15.42 9.85 -2.67
C ASP A 181 -14.46 8.86 -3.33
N ARG A 182 -13.15 9.09 -3.23
CA ARG A 182 -12.11 8.17 -3.70
C ARG A 182 -11.81 7.04 -2.73
N ALA A 183 -12.44 7.02 -1.56
CA ALA A 183 -12.27 5.94 -0.61
C ALA A 183 -12.68 4.60 -1.25
N HIS A 184 -11.78 3.61 -1.20
CA HIS A 184 -12.04 2.28 -1.72
C HIS A 184 -12.62 1.33 -0.66
N ALA A 185 -12.50 1.70 0.62
CA ALA A 185 -13.11 0.96 1.73
C ALA A 185 -13.57 1.91 2.82
N LEU A 186 -14.54 1.46 3.60
CA LEU A 186 -14.97 2.09 4.84
C LEU A 186 -14.88 1.03 5.95
N ILE A 187 -14.12 1.36 6.98
CA ILE A 187 -13.92 0.50 8.15
C ILE A 187 -14.34 1.23 9.41
N ARG A 188 -14.57 0.48 10.49
CA ARG A 188 -14.81 1.05 11.81
C ARG A 188 -14.26 0.17 12.91
N CYS A 189 -14.13 0.73 14.10
CA CYS A 189 -13.83 -0.02 15.31
C CYS A 189 -14.51 0.61 16.53
N PRO A 190 -14.79 -0.17 17.58
CA PRO A 190 -15.43 0.35 18.79
C PRO A 190 -14.58 1.44 19.47
N ALA A 191 -15.23 2.53 19.87
CA ALA A 191 -14.59 3.66 20.52
C ALA A 191 -14.12 3.38 21.96
N ASP A 192 -14.61 2.28 22.57
CA ASP A 192 -14.12 1.79 23.86
C ASP A 192 -12.77 1.03 23.75
N GLY A 193 -12.30 0.82 22.52
CA GLY A 193 -11.07 0.10 22.21
C GLY A 193 -11.15 -1.42 22.43
N ARG A 194 -12.34 -1.95 22.75
CA ARG A 194 -12.58 -3.35 23.10
C ARG A 194 -13.42 -4.02 22.03
N GLY A 195 -12.83 -4.23 20.86
CA GLY A 195 -13.47 -5.02 19.82
C GLY A 195 -12.58 -5.24 18.62
N ASN A 196 -13.17 -5.80 17.58
CA ASN A 196 -12.48 -6.02 16.32
C ASN A 196 -12.74 -4.87 15.37
N TRP A 197 -11.86 -4.74 14.38
CA TRP A 197 -12.13 -3.93 13.21
C TRP A 197 -13.24 -4.58 12.40
N GLU A 198 -14.12 -3.74 11.85
CA GLU A 198 -15.19 -4.15 10.97
C GLU A 198 -15.08 -3.39 9.65
N ILE A 199 -15.52 -4.02 8.57
CA ILE A 199 -15.55 -3.44 7.24
C ILE A 199 -16.98 -3.35 6.71
N PHE A 200 -17.29 -2.25 6.04
CA PHE A 200 -18.58 -2.03 5.41
C PHE A 200 -18.76 -2.96 4.21
N LEU A 201 -19.61 -3.98 4.35
CA LEU A 201 -19.88 -4.90 3.25
C LEU A 201 -21.01 -4.38 2.36
N ARG A 202 -22.10 -3.94 2.97
CA ARG A 202 -23.24 -3.30 2.32
C ARG A 202 -24.11 -2.58 3.35
N ASP A 203 -25.15 -1.87 2.92
CA ASP A 203 -26.09 -1.18 3.78
C ASP A 203 -26.60 -2.08 4.92
N GLY A 204 -26.53 -1.54 6.15
CA GLY A 204 -26.82 -2.25 7.39
C GLY A 204 -25.91 -3.46 7.72
N THR A 205 -24.89 -3.77 6.92
CA THR A 205 -24.06 -4.98 7.07
C THR A 205 -22.58 -4.64 7.23
N TRP A 206 -22.08 -4.87 8.44
CA TRP A 206 -20.66 -4.81 8.80
C TRP A 206 -20.15 -6.22 9.09
N VAL A 207 -18.94 -6.53 8.64
CA VAL A 207 -18.33 -7.86 8.83
C VAL A 207 -16.96 -7.72 9.46
N LEU A 208 -16.48 -8.79 10.09
CA LEU A 208 -15.16 -8.81 10.70
C LEU A 208 -14.11 -8.42 9.64
N GLY A 209 -13.31 -7.41 9.95
CA GLY A 209 -12.24 -6.91 9.10
C GLY A 209 -10.88 -7.09 9.76
N GLN A 210 -9.87 -6.46 9.16
CA GLN A 210 -8.54 -6.34 9.74
C GLN A 210 -8.27 -4.89 10.10
N GLU A 211 -7.39 -4.70 11.08
CA GLU A 211 -6.73 -3.42 11.29
C GLU A 211 -6.07 -2.95 9.97
N PRO A 212 -6.22 -1.68 9.57
CA PRO A 212 -5.76 -1.15 8.27
C PRO A 212 -4.25 -0.90 8.25
N ARG A 213 -3.47 -1.90 8.67
CA ARG A 213 -2.02 -1.85 8.66
C ARG A 213 -1.56 -1.62 7.23
N GLN A 214 -0.61 -0.71 7.08
CA GLN A 214 -0.04 -0.37 5.78
C GLN A 214 -1.04 0.27 4.79
N LYS A 215 -2.10 0.93 5.28
CA LYS A 215 -3.04 1.71 4.44
C LYS A 215 -2.97 3.21 4.72
N HIS A 216 -3.42 4.00 3.75
CA HIS A 216 -3.74 5.40 3.96
C HIS A 216 -5.17 5.48 4.48
N VAL A 217 -5.34 5.83 5.76
CA VAL A 217 -6.64 5.91 6.40
C VAL A 217 -6.94 7.30 6.91
N LEU A 218 -8.15 7.77 6.65
CA LEU A 218 -8.67 9.05 7.11
C LEU A 218 -9.80 8.81 8.11
N PRO A 219 -9.72 9.28 9.37
CA PRO A 219 -10.87 9.26 10.24
C PRO A 219 -11.98 10.17 9.69
N VAL A 220 -13.22 9.70 9.74
CA VAL A 220 -14.37 10.38 9.13
C VAL A 220 -15.55 10.49 10.11
N GLY A 221 -16.21 11.65 10.09
CA GLY A 221 -17.46 11.88 10.83
C GLY A 221 -18.70 11.35 10.11
N SER A 222 -19.87 11.52 10.74
CA SER A 222 -21.15 10.95 10.29
C SER A 222 -21.52 11.31 8.84
N GLU A 223 -21.38 12.58 8.44
CA GLU A 223 -21.67 13.04 7.07
C GLU A 223 -20.85 12.27 6.02
N ASN A 224 -19.55 12.10 6.29
CA ASN A 224 -18.65 11.38 5.39
C ASN A 224 -18.90 9.86 5.42
N VAL A 225 -19.31 9.29 6.56
CA VAL A 225 -19.71 7.88 6.65
C VAL A 225 -20.88 7.59 5.70
N GLU A 226 -21.92 8.42 5.72
CA GLU A 226 -23.07 8.26 4.82
C GLU A 226 -22.68 8.42 3.35
N ARG A 227 -21.89 9.45 3.04
CA ARG A 227 -21.40 9.74 1.68
C ARG A 227 -20.60 8.57 1.12
N ILE A 228 -19.62 8.07 1.89
CA ILE A 228 -18.77 6.94 1.48
C ILE A 228 -19.61 5.67 1.35
N SER A 229 -20.48 5.35 2.31
CA SER A 229 -21.32 4.15 2.26
C SER A 229 -22.17 4.13 0.99
N ARG A 230 -22.80 5.26 0.63
CA ARG A 230 -23.56 5.42 -0.62
C ARG A 230 -22.67 5.28 -1.87
N GLY A 231 -21.47 5.86 -1.84
CA GLY A 231 -20.48 5.70 -2.90
C GLY A 231 -20.07 4.24 -3.10
N ARG A 232 -19.87 3.48 -2.00
CA ARG A 232 -19.56 2.06 -2.05
C ARG A 232 -20.75 1.24 -2.57
N GLU A 233 -21.97 1.52 -2.14
CA GLU A 233 -23.18 0.82 -2.65
C GLU A 233 -23.35 0.97 -4.17
N THR A 234 -23.07 2.18 -4.69
CA THR A 234 -23.25 2.50 -6.11
C THR A 234 -22.02 2.22 -6.96
N ALA A 235 -20.92 1.75 -6.36
CA ALA A 235 -19.70 1.41 -7.07
C ALA A 235 -19.97 0.27 -8.07
N LYS A 236 -19.59 0.50 -9.34
CA LYS A 236 -19.76 -0.49 -10.41
C LYS A 236 -19.11 -1.82 -10.08
N VAL A 237 -17.94 -1.77 -9.44
CA VAL A 237 -17.15 -2.94 -9.04
C VAL A 237 -16.50 -2.66 -7.68
N ARG A 238 -16.53 -3.66 -6.81
CA ARG A 238 -15.78 -3.69 -5.54
C ARG A 238 -14.96 -4.96 -5.47
N TYR A 239 -13.82 -4.89 -4.81
CA TYR A 239 -12.89 -6.01 -4.73
C TYR A 239 -12.64 -6.37 -3.28
N PHE A 240 -12.65 -7.65 -2.96
CA PHE A 240 -12.46 -8.13 -1.60
C PHE A 240 -11.48 -9.27 -1.55
N ASP A 241 -10.85 -9.41 -0.39
CA ASP A 241 -10.04 -10.55 -0.02
C ASP A 241 -10.63 -11.15 1.27
N VAL A 242 -11.21 -12.35 1.16
CA VAL A 242 -11.91 -13.03 2.24
C VAL A 242 -11.02 -14.12 2.80
N TRP A 243 -10.56 -13.94 4.03
CA TRP A 243 -9.66 -14.86 4.71
C TRP A 243 -10.45 -15.90 5.50
N LEU A 244 -10.19 -17.18 5.24
CA LEU A 244 -10.98 -18.30 5.77
C LEU A 244 -10.46 -18.77 7.15
N GLY A 245 -10.25 -17.80 8.04
CA GLY A 245 -9.73 -18.02 9.40
C GLY A 245 -8.28 -18.51 9.45
N GLY A 246 -7.94 -19.26 10.51
CA GLY A 246 -6.61 -19.84 10.70
C GLY A 246 -6.31 -21.06 9.82
N THR A 247 -7.12 -21.35 8.80
CA THR A 247 -6.90 -22.48 7.91
C THR A 247 -5.71 -22.22 7.00
N THR A 248 -4.84 -23.22 6.84
CA THR A 248 -3.69 -23.14 5.93
C THR A 248 -3.75 -24.24 4.87
N GLU A 249 -3.31 -23.91 3.66
CA GLU A 249 -3.14 -24.81 2.52
C GLU A 249 -1.71 -24.63 2.00
N GLY A 250 -0.91 -25.70 1.98
CA GLY A 250 0.51 -25.60 1.62
C GLY A 250 1.34 -24.71 2.57
N GLY A 251 0.92 -24.56 3.83
CA GLY A 251 1.57 -23.69 4.82
C GLY A 251 1.24 -22.20 4.68
N LEU A 252 0.28 -21.84 3.82
CA LEU A 252 -0.20 -20.47 3.63
C LEU A 252 -1.66 -20.36 4.04
N TYR A 253 -2.05 -19.24 4.64
CA TYR A 253 -3.46 -18.99 4.96
C TYR A 253 -4.34 -19.03 3.71
N ARG A 254 -5.50 -19.68 3.85
CA ARG A 254 -6.47 -19.80 2.76
C ARG A 254 -7.32 -18.53 2.67
N HIS A 255 -7.41 -17.98 1.47
CA HIS A 255 -8.20 -16.78 1.21
C HIS A 255 -8.86 -16.85 -0.18
N VAL A 256 -9.94 -16.09 -0.35
CA VAL A 256 -10.77 -16.05 -1.56
C VAL A 256 -10.85 -14.61 -2.03
N LEU A 257 -10.34 -14.37 -3.24
CA LEU A 257 -10.47 -13.09 -3.90
C LEU A 257 -11.85 -12.98 -4.54
N VAL A 258 -12.57 -11.91 -4.23
CA VAL A 258 -13.93 -11.68 -4.72
C VAL A 258 -13.99 -10.36 -5.47
N ARG A 259 -14.65 -10.37 -6.62
CA ARG A 259 -15.13 -9.16 -7.29
C ARG A 259 -16.64 -9.13 -7.15
N ARG A 260 -17.15 -8.12 -6.47
CA ARG A 260 -18.57 -7.79 -6.46
C ARG A 260 -18.87 -6.86 -7.60
N THR A 261 -19.78 -7.27 -8.45
CA THR A 261 -20.42 -6.43 -9.47
C THR A 261 -21.85 -6.16 -9.01
N GLY A 262 -22.49 -5.08 -9.48
CA GLY A 262 -23.84 -4.70 -9.03
C GLY A 262 -24.93 -5.79 -9.11
N SER A 263 -24.67 -6.93 -9.77
CA SER A 263 -25.60 -8.06 -9.89
C SER A 263 -25.06 -9.40 -9.38
N ALA A 264 -23.77 -9.55 -9.09
CA ALA A 264 -23.17 -10.85 -8.74
C ALA A 264 -21.84 -10.71 -8.01
N ASP A 265 -21.56 -11.68 -7.14
CA ASP A 265 -20.25 -11.91 -6.55
C ASP A 265 -19.52 -13.00 -7.35
N GLU A 266 -18.28 -12.72 -7.76
CA GLU A 266 -17.45 -13.63 -8.54
C GLU A 266 -16.11 -13.85 -7.86
N THR A 267 -15.56 -15.06 -7.94
CA THR A 267 -14.21 -15.37 -7.49
C THR A 267 -13.31 -15.79 -8.65
N VAL A 268 -12.00 -15.72 -8.43
CA VAL A 268 -11.00 -16.07 -9.42
C VAL A 268 -10.92 -17.59 -9.54
N ASP A 269 -11.09 -18.10 -10.76
CA ASP A 269 -10.80 -19.50 -11.11
C ASP A 269 -9.68 -19.56 -12.14
N ASP A 270 -8.45 -19.78 -11.65
CA ASP A 270 -7.24 -19.70 -12.48
C ASP A 270 -7.12 -18.34 -13.20
N LEU A 271 -7.47 -18.26 -14.49
CA LEU A 271 -7.46 -17.01 -15.25
C LEU A 271 -8.85 -16.35 -15.37
N GLY A 272 -9.91 -17.10 -15.08
CA GLY A 272 -11.30 -16.69 -15.27
C GLY A 272 -12.00 -16.19 -13.99
N TRP A 273 -13.27 -15.85 -14.16
CA TRP A 273 -14.20 -15.52 -13.10
C TRP A 273 -15.27 -16.61 -13.02
N GLN A 274 -15.65 -16.99 -11.82
CA GLN A 274 -16.78 -17.89 -11.58
C GLN A 274 -17.69 -17.30 -10.48
N PRO A 275 -19.01 -17.52 -10.54
CA PRO A 275 -19.91 -17.11 -9.46
C PRO A 275 -19.46 -17.65 -8.09
N THR A 276 -19.65 -16.86 -7.05
CA THR A 276 -19.37 -17.26 -5.66
C THR A 276 -20.45 -16.73 -4.72
N ASP A 277 -20.67 -17.44 -3.63
CA ASP A 277 -21.60 -17.10 -2.55
C ASP A 277 -20.85 -16.91 -1.22
N VAL A 278 -19.53 -16.67 -1.26
CA VAL A 278 -18.67 -16.66 -0.07
C VAL A 278 -19.14 -15.69 1.02
N PHE A 279 -19.75 -14.55 0.65
CA PHE A 279 -20.31 -13.61 1.62
C PHE A 279 -21.57 -14.12 2.32
N ALA A 280 -22.35 -14.99 1.68
CA ALA A 280 -23.51 -15.64 2.30
C ALA A 280 -23.09 -16.77 3.26
N ARG A 281 -21.82 -17.20 3.21
CA ARG A 281 -21.24 -18.30 3.99
C ARG A 281 -20.14 -17.85 4.95
N LEU A 282 -20.07 -16.57 5.30
CA LEU A 282 -19.08 -16.09 6.28
C LEU A 282 -19.25 -16.83 7.61
N GLU A 283 -18.17 -17.45 8.08
CA GLU A 283 -18.14 -18.19 9.35
C GLU A 283 -17.45 -17.35 10.45
N PRO A 284 -17.70 -17.68 11.73
CA PRO A 284 -16.94 -17.08 12.83
C PRO A 284 -15.42 -17.25 12.64
N GLY A 285 -14.69 -16.15 12.77
CA GLY A 285 -13.24 -16.12 12.61
C GLY A 285 -12.75 -15.90 11.18
N TRP A 286 -13.64 -15.86 10.18
CA TRP A 286 -13.29 -15.33 8.86
C TRP A 286 -13.27 -13.80 8.91
N TRP A 287 -12.36 -13.17 8.17
CA TRP A 287 -12.30 -11.71 8.05
C TRP A 287 -12.18 -11.26 6.61
N VAL A 288 -12.61 -10.04 6.35
CA VAL A 288 -12.71 -9.46 5.01
C VAL A 288 -11.88 -8.19 4.92
N LEU A 289 -11.16 -8.06 3.81
CA LEU A 289 -10.53 -6.81 3.38
C LEU A 289 -11.20 -6.35 2.10
N GLU A 290 -11.45 -5.05 1.95
CA GLU A 290 -11.81 -4.45 0.67
C GLU A 290 -10.53 -3.88 0.07
N LEU A 291 -10.25 -4.26 -1.18
CA LEU A 291 -9.06 -3.87 -1.89
C LEU A 291 -9.40 -2.77 -2.88
N GLY A 292 -8.53 -1.77 -2.97
CA GLY A 292 -8.49 -0.93 -4.15
C GLY A 292 -8.14 -1.75 -5.40
N GLU A 293 -8.43 -1.21 -6.58
CA GLU A 293 -8.15 -1.85 -7.86
C GLU A 293 -6.67 -2.26 -8.02
N ARG A 294 -5.71 -1.43 -7.64
CA ARG A 294 -4.27 -1.75 -7.70
C ARG A 294 -3.91 -2.88 -6.74
N GLY A 295 -4.47 -2.83 -5.53
CA GLY A 295 -4.30 -3.87 -4.52
C GLY A 295 -4.83 -5.21 -5.03
N PHE A 296 -6.06 -5.20 -5.55
CA PHE A 296 -6.72 -6.37 -6.11
C PHE A 296 -5.95 -6.98 -7.29
N ARG A 297 -5.51 -6.17 -8.26
CA ARG A 297 -4.69 -6.64 -9.40
C ARG A 297 -3.43 -7.37 -8.92
N SER A 298 -2.83 -6.90 -7.83
CA SER A 298 -1.65 -7.53 -7.24
C SER A 298 -1.97 -8.84 -6.54
N SER A 299 -3.01 -8.87 -5.71
CA SER A 299 -3.46 -10.11 -5.05
C SER A 299 -3.91 -11.17 -6.08
N ARG A 300 -4.66 -10.77 -7.12
CA ARG A 300 -5.10 -11.68 -8.19
C ARG A 300 -3.92 -12.29 -8.95
N TYR A 301 -2.91 -11.48 -9.25
CA TYR A 301 -1.71 -11.98 -9.92
C TYR A 301 -0.98 -13.00 -9.04
N VAL A 302 -0.80 -12.71 -7.74
CA VAL A 302 -0.18 -13.65 -6.79
C VAL A 302 -0.99 -14.94 -6.66
N ALA A 303 -2.32 -14.86 -6.64
CA ALA A 303 -3.19 -16.03 -6.59
C ALA A 303 -3.05 -16.90 -7.85
N ALA A 304 -3.06 -16.30 -9.05
CA ALA A 304 -2.86 -17.01 -10.31
C ALA A 304 -1.46 -17.65 -10.39
N MET A 305 -0.42 -16.89 -10.01
CA MET A 305 0.96 -17.38 -9.90
C MET A 305 1.06 -18.59 -8.98
N ARG A 306 0.50 -18.52 -7.76
CA ARG A 306 0.54 -19.60 -6.78
C ARG A 306 -0.19 -20.85 -7.25
N ARG A 307 -1.40 -20.70 -7.78
CA ARG A 307 -2.19 -21.84 -8.28
C ARG A 307 -1.49 -22.56 -9.44
N ARG A 308 -0.77 -21.81 -10.27
CA ARG A 308 -0.01 -22.36 -11.40
C ARG A 308 1.36 -22.87 -11.01
N TRP A 309 1.92 -22.47 -9.86
CA TRP A 309 3.19 -22.99 -9.37
C TRP A 309 2.93 -24.29 -8.60
N PRO A 310 3.27 -25.48 -9.13
CA PRO A 310 2.97 -26.73 -8.43
C PRO A 310 3.68 -26.80 -7.08
N ASP A 311 3.16 -27.63 -6.19
CA ASP A 311 3.93 -28.10 -5.03
C ASP A 311 5.30 -28.58 -5.52
N ARG A 312 6.34 -27.94 -4.98
CA ARG A 312 7.73 -27.89 -5.46
C ARG A 312 8.46 -29.23 -5.61
N HIS A 313 7.79 -30.35 -5.42
CA HIS A 313 8.42 -31.64 -5.17
C HIS A 313 8.49 -32.58 -6.37
N ASN A 314 7.85 -32.32 -7.52
CA ASN A 314 7.95 -33.29 -8.63
C ASN A 314 7.96 -32.79 -10.07
N GLN A 315 7.54 -31.55 -10.38
CA GLN A 315 7.63 -31.02 -11.76
C GLN A 315 7.87 -29.52 -11.71
N ALA A 316 9.11 -29.08 -11.93
CA ALA A 316 9.38 -27.68 -12.19
C ALA A 316 8.66 -27.29 -13.49
N LEU A 317 7.58 -26.48 -13.39
CA LEU A 317 7.07 -25.78 -14.55
C LEU A 317 8.13 -24.78 -14.98
N ASN A 318 9.02 -25.24 -15.85
CA ASN A 318 10.07 -24.40 -16.39
C ASN A 318 9.48 -23.37 -17.36
N TYR A 319 8.29 -23.59 -17.92
CA TYR A 319 7.70 -22.71 -18.92
C TYR A 319 6.98 -21.51 -18.31
N GLN A 320 7.24 -20.34 -18.89
CA GLN A 320 6.65 -19.06 -18.55
C GLN A 320 6.03 -18.46 -19.80
N ALA A 321 4.80 -17.97 -19.69
CA ALA A 321 4.22 -17.03 -20.62
C ALA A 321 4.63 -15.62 -20.21
N VAL A 322 5.04 -14.78 -21.17
CA VAL A 322 5.51 -13.42 -20.91
C VAL A 322 4.56 -12.41 -21.55
N PHE A 323 4.22 -11.36 -20.82
CA PHE A 323 3.19 -10.37 -21.18
C PHE A 323 3.74 -8.95 -21.07
N ALA A 324 3.19 -8.05 -21.89
CA ALA A 324 3.52 -6.62 -21.86
C ALA A 324 3.09 -5.99 -20.54
N GLU A 325 1.84 -6.22 -20.18
CA GLU A 325 1.19 -5.61 -19.02
C GLU A 325 0.76 -6.67 -18.00
N LYS A 326 0.59 -6.23 -16.75
CA LYS A 326 0.21 -7.11 -15.64
C LYS A 326 -1.18 -7.72 -15.81
N ASP A 327 -2.11 -7.01 -16.44
CA ASP A 327 -3.49 -7.48 -16.62
C ASP A 327 -3.66 -8.40 -17.84
N ASP A 328 -2.67 -8.44 -18.74
CA ASP A 328 -2.70 -9.34 -19.90
C ASP A 328 -2.47 -10.81 -19.51
N VAL A 329 -1.93 -11.07 -18.32
CA VAL A 329 -1.66 -12.43 -17.82
C VAL A 329 -2.91 -13.32 -17.78
N TYR A 330 -4.10 -12.72 -17.73
CA TYR A 330 -5.37 -13.43 -17.69
C TYR A 330 -5.91 -13.79 -19.07
N ASP A 331 -5.24 -13.38 -20.15
CA ASP A 331 -5.55 -13.73 -21.52
C ASP A 331 -4.31 -14.32 -22.21
N LEU A 332 -4.24 -15.65 -22.29
CA LEU A 332 -3.14 -16.35 -22.95
C LEU A 332 -3.04 -16.03 -24.46
N GLY A 333 -4.04 -15.40 -25.08
CA GLY A 333 -3.96 -14.85 -26.42
C GLY A 333 -3.00 -13.65 -26.54
N LYS A 334 -2.74 -12.94 -25.43
CA LYS A 334 -1.87 -11.75 -25.37
C LYS A 334 -0.42 -12.04 -25.00
N VAL A 335 -0.04 -13.32 -24.91
CA VAL A 335 1.36 -13.69 -24.67
C VAL A 335 2.24 -13.02 -25.73
N LEU A 336 3.34 -12.38 -25.31
CA LEU A 336 4.36 -11.77 -26.17
C LEU A 336 5.43 -12.76 -26.59
N PHE A 337 5.89 -13.60 -25.68
CA PHE A 337 6.83 -14.68 -25.92
C PHE A 337 6.75 -15.75 -24.84
N LEU A 338 7.28 -16.93 -25.15
CA LEU A 338 7.37 -18.06 -24.24
C LEU A 338 8.81 -18.15 -23.77
N ALA A 339 9.01 -18.31 -22.46
CA ALA A 339 10.32 -18.51 -21.87
C ALA A 339 10.36 -19.85 -21.14
N LYS A 340 11.56 -20.36 -20.95
CA LYS A 340 11.86 -21.51 -20.11
C LYS A 340 12.91 -21.09 -19.10
N ARG A 341 12.62 -21.25 -17.80
CA ARG A 341 13.60 -21.08 -16.74
C ARG A 341 14.64 -22.19 -16.84
N VAL A 342 15.92 -21.82 -16.79
CA VAL A 342 17.04 -22.75 -16.74
C VAL A 342 17.30 -23.09 -15.28
N ASP A 343 17.60 -24.35 -15.01
CA ASP A 343 17.95 -24.81 -13.67
C ASP A 343 19.39 -24.35 -13.33
N ASN A 344 19.48 -23.12 -12.83
CA ASN A 344 20.73 -22.53 -12.36
C ASN A 344 20.50 -22.07 -10.90
N PRO A 345 21.22 -22.65 -9.92
CA PRO A 345 21.03 -22.33 -8.52
C PRO A 345 21.60 -20.94 -8.13
N TYR A 346 22.42 -20.34 -8.98
CA TYR A 346 23.11 -19.08 -8.69
C TYR A 346 22.47 -17.87 -9.39
N GLU A 347 21.86 -18.06 -10.55
CA GLU A 347 21.30 -16.96 -11.35
C GLU A 347 19.93 -17.31 -11.97
N LEU A 348 19.07 -16.30 -12.10
CA LEU A 348 17.79 -16.42 -12.81
C LEU A 348 18.02 -16.36 -14.33
N GLU A 349 18.43 -17.48 -14.91
CA GLU A 349 18.60 -17.62 -16.35
C GLU A 349 17.32 -18.12 -17.05
N TYR A 350 17.07 -17.60 -18.25
CA TYR A 350 15.92 -17.99 -19.07
C TYR A 350 16.34 -18.22 -20.53
N GLU A 351 15.63 -19.15 -21.18
CA GLU A 351 15.69 -19.37 -22.62
C GLU A 351 14.37 -18.90 -23.25
N LEU A 352 14.43 -18.11 -24.32
CA LEU A 352 13.27 -17.70 -25.10
C LEU A 352 12.99 -18.71 -26.20
N TRP A 353 11.71 -19.02 -26.39
CA TRP A 353 11.25 -19.84 -27.49
C TRP A 353 11.16 -19.03 -28.79
N THR A 354 11.84 -19.49 -29.82
CA THR A 354 11.77 -18.97 -31.19
C THR A 354 11.36 -20.09 -32.17
N PRO A 355 10.97 -19.77 -33.41
CA PRO A 355 10.73 -20.79 -34.44
C PRO A 355 11.93 -21.74 -34.64
N ASP A 356 13.15 -21.22 -34.49
CA ASP A 356 14.42 -21.95 -34.65
C ASP A 356 14.86 -22.71 -33.40
N GLY A 357 14.12 -22.60 -32.29
CA GLY A 357 14.40 -23.28 -31.03
C GLY A 357 14.61 -22.34 -29.84
N TRP A 358 15.23 -22.86 -28.79
CA TRP A 358 15.51 -22.12 -27.55
C TRP A 358 16.74 -21.23 -27.71
N GLN A 359 16.61 -19.94 -27.40
CA GLN A 359 17.71 -18.98 -27.40
C GLN A 359 17.92 -18.43 -25.99
N LYS A 360 19.18 -18.44 -25.51
CA LYS A 360 19.50 -17.87 -24.20
C LYS A 360 19.18 -16.37 -24.17
N THR A 361 18.60 -15.90 -23.07
CA THR A 361 18.42 -14.48 -22.80
C THR A 361 18.87 -14.15 -21.39
N TYR A 362 19.38 -12.94 -21.21
CA TYR A 362 19.80 -12.42 -19.92
C TYR A 362 18.93 -11.20 -19.57
N ASN A 363 18.41 -11.15 -18.35
CA ASN A 363 17.75 -9.98 -17.73
C ASN A 363 16.47 -9.43 -18.40
N MET A 364 16.03 -9.94 -19.55
CA MET A 364 14.85 -9.39 -20.23
C MET A 364 13.56 -9.50 -19.41
N LEU A 365 13.38 -10.59 -18.64
CA LEU A 365 12.12 -10.82 -17.92
C LEU A 365 11.90 -9.87 -16.73
N LEU A 366 12.91 -9.13 -16.28
CA LEU A 366 12.77 -8.17 -15.19
C LEU A 366 11.83 -6.99 -15.54
N ARG A 367 11.60 -6.74 -16.83
CA ARG A 367 10.72 -5.66 -17.31
C ARG A 367 9.32 -6.12 -17.72
N TYR A 368 9.06 -7.42 -17.71
CA TYR A 368 7.79 -7.99 -18.17
C TYR A 368 7.07 -8.71 -17.04
N THR A 369 5.77 -8.90 -17.20
CA THR A 369 5.01 -9.77 -16.30
C THR A 369 5.07 -11.20 -16.84
N THR A 370 5.31 -12.17 -15.96
CA THR A 370 5.39 -13.59 -16.35
C THR A 370 4.32 -14.40 -15.65
N LEU A 371 3.91 -15.51 -16.26
CA LEU A 371 2.99 -16.46 -15.65
C LEU A 371 3.45 -17.89 -15.95
N PRO A 372 3.61 -18.76 -14.94
CA PRO A 372 3.87 -20.17 -15.14
C PRO A 372 2.76 -20.81 -15.97
N ILE A 373 3.17 -21.62 -16.95
CA ILE A 373 2.24 -22.37 -17.80
C ILE A 373 2.63 -23.84 -17.83
N SER A 374 1.62 -24.70 -17.95
CA SER A 374 1.81 -26.11 -18.15
C SER A 374 2.49 -26.40 -19.50
N GLU A 375 3.12 -27.56 -19.63
CA GLU A 375 3.68 -28.00 -20.92
C GLU A 375 2.61 -28.08 -22.02
N LYS A 376 1.37 -28.46 -21.66
CA LYS A 376 0.23 -28.50 -22.59
C LYS A 376 -0.10 -27.10 -23.12
N GLU A 377 -0.16 -26.10 -22.24
CA GLU A 377 -0.37 -24.70 -22.63
C GLU A 377 0.79 -24.19 -23.48
N PHE A 378 2.04 -24.48 -23.09
CA PHE A 378 3.22 -24.15 -23.89
C PHE A 378 3.12 -24.72 -25.32
N LYS A 379 2.85 -26.02 -25.48
CA LYS A 379 2.70 -26.67 -26.79
C LYS A 379 1.61 -26.02 -27.63
N ARG A 380 0.47 -25.66 -27.01
CA ARG A 380 -0.64 -24.95 -27.68
C ARG A 380 -0.18 -23.58 -28.18
N LEU A 381 0.44 -22.78 -27.33
CA LEU A 381 0.89 -21.42 -27.65
C LEU A 381 2.04 -21.41 -28.67
N ALA A 382 3.00 -22.34 -28.55
CA ALA A 382 4.10 -22.50 -29.49
C ALA A 382 3.60 -22.89 -30.90
N LYS A 383 2.54 -23.70 -31.00
CA LYS A 383 1.94 -24.08 -32.28
C LYS A 383 1.32 -22.90 -33.01
N LEU A 384 0.57 -22.04 -32.31
CA LEU A 384 -0.04 -20.83 -32.89
C LEU A 384 1.01 -19.87 -33.47
N ARG A 385 2.18 -19.80 -32.84
CA ARG A 385 3.26 -18.86 -33.21
C ARG A 385 4.12 -19.32 -34.37
N ARG A 386 4.15 -20.61 -34.69
CA ARG A 386 4.84 -21.11 -35.90
C ARG A 386 4.09 -20.78 -37.19
N TYR A 387 2.83 -20.35 -37.10
CA TYR A 387 1.98 -20.04 -38.25
C TYR A 387 1.25 -18.70 -38.08
N PRO A 388 1.96 -17.56 -38.07
CA PRO A 388 1.33 -16.25 -37.88
C PRO A 388 0.31 -15.87 -38.97
N ASN A 389 0.29 -16.56 -40.11
CA ASN A 389 -0.50 -16.20 -41.30
C ASN A 389 -1.68 -17.14 -41.64
N SER A 390 -2.06 -18.10 -40.78
CA SER A 390 -3.13 -19.08 -41.11
C SER A 390 -4.49 -18.80 -40.45
N LEU A 391 -4.66 -17.65 -39.79
CA LEU A 391 -5.93 -17.22 -39.19
C LEU A 391 -6.31 -15.83 -39.69
N ASN A 392 -6.68 -15.75 -40.96
CA ASN A 392 -7.58 -14.73 -41.49
C ASN A 392 -8.61 -15.51 -42.35
N PRO A 393 -9.85 -15.72 -41.89
CA PRO A 393 -10.92 -16.14 -42.79
C PRO A 393 -11.25 -15.05 -43.81
#